data_AF-D6GTQ4-F1
#
_entry.id   AF-D6GTQ4-F1
#
_cell.length_a   1.000
_cell.length_b   1.000
_cell.length_c   1.000
_cell.angle_alpha   90.00
_cell.angle_beta   90.00
_cell.angle_gamma   90.00
#
_symmetry.space_group_name_H-M   'P 1'
#
loop_
_entity.id
_entity.type
_entity.pdbx_description
1 polymer ?
#
loop_
_entity_poly.entity_id
_entity_poly.type
_entity_poly.pdbx_seq_one_letter_code
_entity_poly.pdbx_strand_id
1 'polypeptide(L)'
;MNQTDFINQFFTWLMTFDRRALIFSASAIGVGLAMIAGIGPGIGQGYAAGKAAEAVGENPKGQKQVTLVMLLGSAVAETSGILSLVVALLLLFGNPLIKVEGKAIILMASAIGAGFAMIAGIGSAVGQGYAAGKATEACGKRPKYQQIIMKAMFIGQAVAQASSIFALIIALILLLANPLI
;
A
#
# COMPACT_ATOMS: atom_id res chain seq x y z
N MET A 1 -20.52 25.42 30.74
CA MET A 1 -20.83 24.81 29.43
C MET A 1 -20.22 23.42 29.46
N ASN A 2 -21.04 22.38 29.60
CA ASN A 2 -20.55 21.02 29.78
C ASN A 2 -19.93 20.53 28.46
N GLN A 3 -18.71 20.00 28.49
CA GLN A 3 -18.06 19.41 27.30
C GLN A 3 -18.88 18.27 26.68
N THR A 4 -19.69 17.58 27.48
CA THR A 4 -20.66 16.57 27.03
C THR A 4 -21.73 17.14 26.10
N ASP A 5 -22.09 18.43 26.22
CA ASP A 5 -23.03 19.08 25.30
C ASP A 5 -22.39 19.29 23.93
N PHE A 6 -21.12 19.70 23.87
CA PHE A 6 -20.47 20.01 22.60
C PHE A 6 -20.31 18.78 21.70
N ILE A 7 -19.83 17.66 22.24
CA ILE A 7 -19.63 16.43 21.47
C ILE A 7 -20.98 15.92 20.93
N ASN A 8 -22.01 15.90 21.78
CA ASN A 8 -23.34 15.48 21.37
C ASN A 8 -23.96 16.44 20.34
N GLN A 9 -23.78 17.76 20.51
CA GLN A 9 -24.23 18.75 19.54
C GLN A 9 -23.50 18.60 18.20
N PHE A 10 -22.19 18.34 18.21
CA PHE A 10 -21.40 18.13 17.00
C PHE A 10 -21.89 16.92 16.21
N PHE A 11 -22.07 15.76 16.86
CA PHE A 11 -22.58 14.57 16.17
C PHE A 11 -24.02 14.76 15.71
N THR A 12 -24.86 15.43 16.50
CA THR A 12 -26.24 15.74 16.10
C THR A 12 -26.24 16.63 14.86
N TRP A 13 -25.42 17.69 14.84
CA TRP A 13 -25.24 18.56 13.69
C TRP A 13 -24.68 17.80 12.48
N LEU A 14 -23.67 16.95 12.66
CA LEU A 14 -23.08 16.16 11.57
C LEU A 14 -24.13 15.23 10.93
N MET A 15 -25.01 14.64 11.74
CA MET A 15 -26.08 13.76 11.27
C MET A 15 -27.23 14.51 10.58
N THR A 16 -27.21 15.85 10.52
CA THR A 16 -28.17 16.64 9.71
C THR A 16 -27.82 16.65 8.23
N PHE A 17 -26.57 16.35 7.86
CA PHE A 17 -26.15 16.29 6.47
C PHE A 17 -26.65 15.04 5.75
N ASP A 18 -26.73 15.10 4.42
CA ASP A 18 -27.07 13.95 3.60
C ASP A 18 -26.08 12.79 3.82
N ARG A 19 -26.62 11.58 3.98
CA ARG A 19 -25.84 10.36 4.26
C ARG A 19 -24.76 10.15 3.21
N ARG A 20 -25.04 10.39 1.93
CA ARG A 20 -24.08 10.18 0.86
C ARG A 20 -22.98 11.23 0.91
N ALA A 21 -23.32 12.49 1.19
CA ALA A 21 -22.33 13.56 1.35
C ALA A 21 -21.31 13.23 2.45
N LEU A 22 -21.79 12.72 3.60
CA LEU A 22 -20.93 12.28 4.71
C LEU A 22 -19.99 11.13 4.30
N ILE A 23 -20.52 10.10 3.63
CA ILE A 23 -19.74 8.94 3.16
C ILE A 23 -18.70 9.37 2.13
N PHE A 24 -19.06 10.23 1.18
CA PHE A 24 -18.11 10.74 0.18
C PHE A 24 -16.99 11.55 0.81
N SER A 25 -17.32 12.38 1.80
CA SER A 25 -16.32 13.19 2.52
C SER A 25 -15.31 12.31 3.25
N ALA A 26 -15.79 11.28 3.96
CA ALA A 26 -14.94 10.29 4.62
C ALA A 26 -14.14 9.43 3.63
N SER A 27 -14.73 9.09 2.48
CA SER A 27 -14.07 8.31 1.42
C SER A 27 -12.92 9.09 0.79
N ALA A 28 -13.06 10.39 0.58
CA ALA A 28 -11.97 11.24 0.09
C ALA A 28 -10.76 11.23 1.05
N ILE A 29 -11.01 11.22 2.36
CA ILE A 29 -9.95 11.06 3.37
C ILE A 29 -9.32 9.67 3.27
N GLY A 30 -10.13 8.61 3.19
CA GLY A 30 -9.65 7.24 3.01
C GLY A 30 -8.77 7.05 1.77
N VAL A 31 -9.14 7.67 0.65
CA VAL A 31 -8.35 7.69 -0.59
C VAL A 31 -6.98 8.30 -0.36
N GLY A 32 -6.93 9.47 0.29
CA GLY A 32 -5.66 10.13 0.61
C GLY A 32 -4.77 9.27 1.50
N LEU A 33 -5.34 8.66 2.53
CA LEU A 33 -4.62 7.77 3.45
C LEU A 33 -4.07 6.52 2.74
N ALA A 34 -4.84 5.91 1.83
CA ALA A 34 -4.38 4.76 1.08
C ALA A 34 -3.12 5.08 0.26
N MET A 35 -3.08 6.25 -0.39
CA MET A 35 -1.96 6.64 -1.24
C MET A 35 -0.66 6.94 -0.48
N ILE A 36 -0.69 7.10 0.84
CA ILE A 36 0.52 7.22 1.68
C ILE A 36 1.39 5.97 1.56
N ALA A 37 0.79 4.80 1.25
CA ALA A 37 1.52 3.57 0.98
C ALA A 37 2.60 3.70 -0.12
N GLY A 38 2.43 4.65 -1.05
CA GLY A 38 3.39 4.94 -2.12
C GLY A 38 4.78 5.39 -1.64
N ILE A 39 4.91 5.79 -0.38
CA ILE A 39 6.23 6.06 0.25
C ILE A 39 7.11 4.81 0.23
N GLY A 40 6.52 3.64 0.47
CA GLY A 40 7.27 2.39 0.57
C GLY A 40 7.98 2.01 -0.74
N PRO A 41 7.27 1.89 -1.87
CA PRO A 41 7.87 1.65 -3.17
C PRO A 41 8.90 2.72 -3.54
N GLY A 42 8.59 4.01 -3.31
CA GLY A 42 9.51 5.12 -3.61
C GLY A 42 10.87 4.97 -2.93
N ILE A 43 10.89 4.67 -1.62
CA ILE A 43 12.13 4.45 -0.87
C ILE A 43 12.81 3.15 -1.30
N GLY A 44 12.07 2.04 -1.33
CA GLY A 44 12.63 0.71 -1.60
C GLY A 44 13.22 0.60 -3.00
N GLN A 45 12.49 1.05 -4.03
CA GLN A 45 12.94 1.01 -5.41
C GLN A 45 14.05 2.03 -5.68
N GLY A 46 14.01 3.20 -5.03
CA GLY A 46 15.09 4.17 -5.09
C GLY A 46 16.41 3.58 -4.59
N TYR A 47 16.37 2.83 -3.48
CA TYR A 47 17.53 2.07 -3.00
C TYR A 47 18.00 1.02 -4.01
N ALA A 48 17.08 0.26 -4.59
CA ALA A 48 17.41 -0.74 -5.60
C ALA A 48 18.08 -0.13 -6.84
N ALA A 49 17.59 1.02 -7.32
CA ALA A 49 18.14 1.76 -8.43
C ALA A 49 19.56 2.27 -8.13
N GLY A 50 19.79 2.82 -6.92
CA GLY A 50 21.13 3.23 -6.49
C GLY A 50 22.12 2.07 -6.48
N LYS A 51 21.72 0.91 -5.91
CA LYS A 51 22.53 -0.30 -5.93
C LYS A 51 22.79 -0.86 -7.32
N ALA A 52 21.83 -0.72 -8.24
CA ALA A 52 22.03 -1.08 -9.63
C ALA A 52 23.10 -0.20 -10.29
N ALA A 53 23.04 1.12 -10.09
CA ALA A 53 24.01 2.05 -10.65
C ALA A 53 25.44 1.75 -10.15
N GLU A 54 25.60 1.54 -8.84
CA GLU A 54 26.88 1.10 -8.25
C GLU A 54 27.38 -0.21 -8.89
N ALA A 55 26.53 -1.23 -8.96
CA ALA A 55 26.88 -2.54 -9.48
C ALA A 55 27.26 -2.53 -10.97
N VAL A 56 26.57 -1.72 -11.78
CA VAL A 56 26.90 -1.55 -13.21
C VAL A 56 28.21 -0.79 -13.38
N GLY A 57 28.46 0.22 -12.55
CA GLY A 57 29.72 0.97 -12.56
C GLY A 57 30.93 0.08 -12.23
N GLU A 58 30.79 -0.81 -11.24
CA GLU A 58 31.83 -1.77 -10.87
C GLU A 58 32.03 -2.88 -11.91
N ASN A 59 30.95 -3.40 -12.49
CA ASN A 59 31.01 -4.48 -13.48
C ASN A 59 30.09 -4.24 -14.69
N PRO A 60 30.54 -3.45 -15.69
CA PRO A 60 29.73 -3.11 -16.86
C PRO A 60 29.33 -4.33 -17.70
N LYS A 61 30.13 -5.39 -17.70
CA LYS A 61 29.85 -6.61 -18.48
C LYS A 61 28.62 -7.37 -17.97
N GLY A 62 28.27 -7.18 -16.69
CA GLY A 62 27.11 -7.80 -16.04
C GLY A 62 25.83 -6.95 -16.07
N GLN A 63 25.83 -5.80 -16.78
CA GLN A 63 24.75 -4.82 -16.71
C GLN A 63 23.37 -5.42 -17.00
N LYS A 64 23.24 -6.25 -18.04
CA LYS A 64 21.94 -6.84 -18.42
C LYS A 64 21.35 -7.67 -17.30
N GLN A 65 22.18 -8.44 -16.60
CA GLN A 65 21.76 -9.28 -15.48
C GLN A 65 21.38 -8.41 -14.28
N VAL A 66 22.19 -7.39 -13.95
CA VAL A 66 21.94 -6.44 -12.86
C VAL A 66 20.62 -5.71 -13.06
N THR A 67 20.41 -5.11 -14.24
CA THR A 67 19.18 -4.39 -14.57
C THR A 67 17.96 -5.31 -14.51
N LEU A 68 18.08 -6.56 -15.00
CA LEU A 68 16.98 -7.51 -14.93
C LEU A 68 16.59 -7.86 -13.48
N VAL A 69 17.58 -8.12 -12.61
CA VAL A 69 17.31 -8.38 -11.18
C VAL A 69 16.66 -7.18 -10.50
N MET A 70 17.18 -5.97 -10.76
CA MET A 70 16.62 -4.74 -10.22
C MET A 70 15.16 -4.57 -10.64
N LEU A 71 14.86 -4.66 -11.94
CA LEU A 71 13.50 -4.45 -12.45
C LEU A 71 12.51 -5.46 -11.88
N LEU A 72 12.89 -6.73 -11.82
CA LEU A 72 12.03 -7.78 -11.29
C LEU A 72 11.81 -7.62 -9.79
N GLY A 73 12.84 -7.29 -9.01
CA GLY A 73 12.70 -7.03 -7.58
C GLY A 73 11.87 -5.79 -7.28
N SER A 74 12.05 -4.71 -8.05
CA SER A 74 11.27 -3.48 -7.95
C SER A 74 9.81 -3.67 -8.34
N ALA A 75 9.53 -4.52 -9.34
CA ALA A 75 8.16 -4.85 -9.72
C ALA A 75 7.39 -5.53 -8.57
N VAL A 76 8.06 -6.36 -7.77
CA VAL A 76 7.45 -6.94 -6.55
C VAL A 76 7.22 -5.86 -5.50
N ALA A 77 8.19 -4.97 -5.27
CA ALA A 77 8.05 -3.84 -4.35
C ALA A 77 6.89 -2.89 -4.69
N GLU A 78 6.57 -2.75 -5.98
CA GLU A 78 5.47 -1.90 -6.46
C GLU A 78 4.08 -2.44 -6.07
N THR A 79 3.96 -3.74 -5.81
CA THR A 79 2.65 -4.39 -5.60
C THR A 79 1.86 -3.73 -4.47
N SER A 80 2.50 -3.34 -3.36
CA SER A 80 1.85 -2.63 -2.26
C SER A 80 1.29 -1.26 -2.66
N GLY A 81 1.96 -0.56 -3.58
CA GLY A 81 1.46 0.68 -4.19
C GLY A 81 0.21 0.41 -5.03
N ILE A 82 0.25 -0.62 -5.87
CA ILE A 82 -0.90 -1.04 -6.69
C ILE A 82 -2.10 -1.43 -5.83
N LEU A 83 -1.89 -2.22 -4.77
CA LEU A 83 -2.98 -2.62 -3.86
C LEU A 83 -3.67 -1.40 -3.24
N SER A 84 -2.88 -0.41 -2.84
CA SER A 84 -3.40 0.83 -2.23
C SER A 84 -4.12 1.70 -3.25
N LEU A 85 -3.60 1.78 -4.47
CA LEU A 85 -4.26 2.44 -5.60
C LEU A 85 -5.61 1.78 -5.92
N VAL A 86 -5.70 0.45 -5.89
CA VAL A 86 -6.97 -0.28 -6.11
C VAL A 86 -8.01 0.10 -5.05
N VAL A 87 -7.63 0.17 -3.78
CA VAL A 87 -8.55 0.59 -2.70
C VAL A 87 -8.97 2.06 -2.89
N ALA A 88 -8.04 2.95 -3.25
CA ALA A 88 -8.34 4.34 -3.56
C ALA A 88 -9.33 4.48 -4.73
N LEU A 89 -9.09 3.77 -5.84
CA LEU A 89 -9.99 3.78 -7.00
C LEU A 89 -11.36 3.17 -6.66
N LEU A 90 -11.39 2.14 -5.82
CA LEU A 90 -12.64 1.56 -5.34
C LEU A 90 -13.45 2.58 -4.52
N LEU A 91 -12.81 3.36 -3.64
CA LEU A 91 -13.47 4.42 -2.86
C LEU A 91 -13.91 5.62 -3.72
N LEU A 92 -13.20 5.93 -4.81
CA LEU A 92 -13.54 7.04 -5.72
C LEU A 92 -14.66 6.70 -6.70
N PHE A 93 -14.54 5.56 -7.37
CA PHE A 93 -15.36 5.24 -8.55
C PHE A 93 -16.28 4.03 -8.34
N GLY A 94 -15.95 3.15 -7.41
CA GLY A 94 -16.69 1.90 -7.15
C GLY A 94 -17.29 1.82 -5.75
N ASN A 95 -17.50 2.96 -5.08
CA ASN A 95 -17.68 3.00 -3.63
C ASN A 95 -18.91 2.18 -3.17
N PRO A 96 -18.69 1.03 -2.49
CA PRO A 96 -19.78 0.13 -2.12
C PRO A 96 -20.63 0.67 -0.98
N LEU A 97 -20.05 1.52 -0.12
CA LEU A 97 -20.68 2.00 1.12
C LEU A 97 -21.91 2.87 0.89
N ILE A 98 -22.06 3.44 -0.31
CA ILE A 98 -23.20 4.29 -0.68
C ILE A 98 -24.50 3.47 -0.81
N LYS A 99 -24.37 2.21 -1.26
CA LYS A 99 -25.50 1.32 -1.56
C LYS A 99 -25.96 0.53 -0.34
N VAL A 100 -25.13 0.43 0.70
CA VAL A 100 -25.44 -0.34 1.91
C VAL A 100 -26.34 0.48 2.85
N GLU A 101 -27.32 -0.18 3.47
CA GLU A 101 -28.10 0.40 4.55
C GLU A 101 -27.36 0.21 5.88
N GLY A 102 -27.11 1.31 6.59
CA GLY A 102 -26.29 1.30 7.80
C GLY A 102 -26.22 2.68 8.45
N LYS A 103 -25.74 2.74 9.70
CA LYS A 103 -25.52 4.02 10.39
C LYS A 103 -24.41 4.80 9.67
N ALA A 104 -24.69 6.06 9.31
CA ALA A 104 -23.76 6.92 8.54
C ALA A 104 -22.36 6.98 9.16
N ILE A 105 -22.28 7.09 10.48
CA ILE A 105 -21.01 7.16 11.21
C ILE A 105 -20.15 5.89 11.05
N ILE A 106 -20.77 4.71 10.98
CA ILE A 106 -20.08 3.43 10.78
C ILE A 106 -19.54 3.36 9.36
N LEU A 107 -20.33 3.76 8.37
CA LEU A 107 -19.93 3.80 6.96
C LEU A 107 -18.77 4.79 6.74
N MET A 108 -18.84 5.98 7.34
CA MET A 108 -17.75 6.96 7.30
C MET A 108 -16.46 6.41 7.91
N ALA A 109 -16.55 5.85 9.12
CA ALA A 109 -15.40 5.27 9.81
C ALA A 109 -14.80 4.11 9.02
N SER A 110 -15.63 3.30 8.35
CA SER A 110 -15.19 2.18 7.51
C SER A 110 -14.43 2.65 6.27
N ALA A 111 -14.88 3.74 5.63
CA ALA A 111 -14.18 4.34 4.49
C ALA A 111 -12.77 4.83 4.88
N ILE A 112 -12.67 5.55 6.00
CA ILE A 112 -11.40 6.05 6.53
C ILE A 112 -10.51 4.89 6.97
N GLY A 113 -11.08 3.90 7.68
CA GLY A 113 -10.38 2.72 8.17
C GLY A 113 -9.81 1.87 7.05
N ALA A 114 -10.53 1.70 5.94
CA ALA A 114 -10.04 0.99 4.77
C ALA A 114 -8.81 1.68 4.16
N GLY A 115 -8.84 3.01 4.05
CA GLY A 115 -7.68 3.80 3.60
C GLY A 115 -6.49 3.71 4.56
N PHE A 116 -6.75 3.85 5.86
CA PHE A 116 -5.72 3.80 6.90
C PHE A 116 -5.02 2.43 6.96
N ALA A 117 -5.75 1.33 6.79
CA ALA A 117 -5.18 -0.01 6.78
C ALA A 117 -4.07 -0.15 5.71
N MET A 118 -4.26 0.46 4.54
CA MET A 118 -3.32 0.36 3.42
C MET A 118 -1.95 0.98 3.70
N ILE A 119 -1.82 1.84 4.72
CA ILE A 119 -0.52 2.39 5.16
C ILE A 119 0.47 1.28 5.54
N ALA A 120 -0.01 0.11 5.99
CA ALA A 120 0.84 -1.04 6.28
C ALA A 120 1.65 -1.51 5.05
N GLY A 121 1.23 -1.14 3.83
CA GLY A 121 1.94 -1.37 2.58
C GLY A 121 3.37 -0.80 2.54
N ILE A 122 3.65 0.25 3.32
CA ILE A 122 4.96 0.92 3.34
C ILE A 122 6.06 -0.07 3.73
N GLY A 123 5.89 -0.76 4.86
CA GLY A 123 6.94 -1.63 5.40
C GLY A 123 7.33 -2.76 4.45
N SER A 124 6.32 -3.39 3.83
CA SER A 124 6.55 -4.47 2.85
C SER A 124 7.34 -3.97 1.64
N ALA A 125 6.90 -2.85 1.04
CA ALA A 125 7.54 -2.31 -0.15
C ALA A 125 8.98 -1.81 0.11
N VAL A 126 9.24 -1.17 1.26
CA VAL A 126 10.61 -0.79 1.65
C VAL A 126 11.50 -2.03 1.75
N GLY A 127 11.04 -3.07 2.47
CA GLY A 127 11.79 -4.30 2.65
C GLY A 127 12.05 -5.04 1.33
N GLN A 128 11.05 -5.08 0.45
CA GLN A 128 11.18 -5.71 -0.86
C GLN A 128 12.15 -4.94 -1.78
N GLY A 129 12.10 -3.62 -1.79
CA GLY A 129 13.05 -2.81 -2.54
C GLY A 129 14.48 -2.91 -1.99
N TYR A 130 14.65 -3.00 -0.67
CA TYR A 130 15.94 -3.31 -0.06
C TYR A 130 16.48 -4.66 -0.54
N ALA A 131 15.65 -5.71 -0.49
CA ALA A 131 16.02 -7.04 -0.99
C ALA A 131 16.39 -7.00 -2.48
N ALA A 132 15.64 -6.25 -3.30
CA ALA A 132 15.93 -6.03 -4.71
C ALA A 132 17.31 -5.37 -4.92
N GLY A 133 17.64 -4.32 -4.15
CA GLY A 133 18.94 -3.66 -4.22
C GLY A 133 20.09 -4.57 -3.83
N LYS A 134 19.95 -5.36 -2.76
CA LYS A 134 20.99 -6.32 -2.35
C LYS A 134 21.17 -7.47 -3.34
N ALA A 135 20.07 -7.97 -3.91
CA ALA A 135 20.14 -8.98 -4.97
C ALA A 135 20.84 -8.43 -6.22
N THR A 136 20.55 -7.18 -6.57
CA THR A 136 21.15 -6.46 -7.69
C THR A 136 22.66 -6.28 -7.50
N GLU A 137 23.10 -5.81 -6.32
CA GLU A 137 24.52 -5.69 -5.95
C GLU A 137 25.24 -7.06 -6.01
N ALA A 138 24.62 -8.10 -5.45
CA ALA A 138 25.17 -9.45 -5.49
C ALA A 138 25.30 -9.99 -6.93
N CYS A 139 24.32 -9.68 -7.79
CA CYS A 139 24.34 -10.05 -9.19
C CYS A 139 25.47 -9.34 -9.96
N GLY A 140 25.73 -8.06 -9.68
CA GLY A 140 26.85 -7.33 -10.29
C GLY A 140 28.20 -7.97 -9.98
N LYS A 141 28.39 -8.39 -8.73
CA LYS A 141 29.60 -9.09 -8.29
C LYS A 141 29.72 -10.49 -8.89
N ARG A 142 28.61 -11.20 -9.06
CA ARG A 142 28.60 -12.57 -9.60
C ARG A 142 27.44 -12.83 -10.58
N PRO A 143 27.52 -12.35 -11.84
CA PRO A 143 26.40 -12.43 -12.78
C PRO A 143 25.97 -13.86 -13.13
N LYS A 144 26.91 -14.82 -13.09
CA LYS A 144 26.61 -16.25 -13.36
C LYS A 144 25.63 -16.88 -12.37
N TYR A 145 25.53 -16.35 -11.14
CA TYR A 145 24.61 -16.86 -10.11
C TYR A 145 23.29 -16.10 -10.04
N GLN A 146 22.98 -15.24 -11.01
CA GLN A 146 21.76 -14.43 -11.05
C GLN A 146 20.50 -15.24 -10.69
N GLN A 147 20.33 -16.41 -11.29
CA GLN A 147 19.14 -17.25 -11.10
C GLN A 147 18.97 -17.70 -9.63
N ILE A 148 20.07 -18.06 -8.96
CA ILE A 148 20.05 -18.50 -7.56
C ILE A 148 19.77 -17.31 -6.64
N ILE A 149 20.37 -16.16 -6.93
CA ILE A 149 20.15 -14.91 -6.19
C ILE A 149 18.69 -14.47 -6.29
N MET A 150 18.11 -14.48 -7.49
CA MET A 150 16.71 -14.13 -7.71
C MET A 150 15.75 -15.07 -6.96
N LYS A 151 16.02 -16.38 -6.95
CA LYS A 151 15.21 -17.34 -6.20
C LYS A 151 15.19 -17.00 -4.71
N ALA A 152 16.35 -16.73 -4.11
CA ALA A 152 16.43 -16.34 -2.70
C ALA A 152 15.71 -15.01 -2.44
N MET A 153 15.88 -14.02 -3.32
CA MET A 153 15.18 -12.73 -3.25
C MET A 153 13.67 -12.91 -3.26
N PHE A 154 13.12 -13.65 -4.22
CA PHE A 154 11.67 -13.84 -4.34
C PHE A 154 11.06 -14.62 -3.16
N ILE A 155 11.77 -15.61 -2.62
CA ILE A 155 11.31 -16.31 -1.42
C ILE A 155 11.19 -15.34 -0.24
N GLY A 156 12.20 -14.49 -0.02
CA GLY A 156 12.16 -13.47 1.03
C GLY A 156 11.08 -12.41 0.79
N GLN A 157 10.95 -11.92 -0.44
CA GLN A 157 9.94 -10.91 -0.81
C GLN A 157 8.51 -11.46 -0.68
N ALA A 158 8.27 -12.74 -0.98
CA ALA A 158 6.98 -13.39 -0.81
C ALA A 158 6.55 -13.41 0.66
N VAL A 159 7.47 -13.70 1.58
CA VAL A 159 7.20 -13.65 3.02
C VAL A 159 6.94 -12.21 3.48
N ALA A 160 7.72 -11.25 2.99
CA ALA A 160 7.55 -9.83 3.32
C ALA A 160 6.20 -9.24 2.85
N GLN A 161 5.54 -9.85 1.85
CA GLN A 161 4.25 -9.38 1.30
C GLN A 161 3.07 -9.58 2.26
N ALA A 162 3.17 -10.50 3.24
CA ALA A 162 2.03 -10.94 4.05
C ALA A 162 1.28 -9.76 4.73
N SER A 163 2.00 -8.80 5.31
CA SER A 163 1.40 -7.64 5.99
C SER A 163 0.53 -6.78 5.07
N SER A 164 0.93 -6.62 3.81
CA SER A 164 0.16 -5.83 2.83
C SER A 164 -1.10 -6.55 2.38
N ILE A 165 -1.04 -7.89 2.29
CA ILE A 165 -2.23 -8.70 2.01
C ILE A 165 -3.19 -8.66 3.19
N PHE A 166 -2.71 -8.73 4.43
CA PHE A 166 -3.56 -8.61 5.61
C PHE A 166 -4.26 -7.24 5.67
N ALA A 167 -3.53 -6.15 5.40
CA ALA A 167 -4.11 -4.82 5.30
C ALA A 167 -5.18 -4.72 4.21
N LEU A 168 -4.91 -5.26 3.02
CA LEU A 168 -5.88 -5.31 1.93
C LEU A 168 -7.14 -6.09 2.34
N ILE A 169 -6.98 -7.24 3.00
CA ILE A 169 -8.12 -8.05 3.47
C ILE A 169 -8.98 -7.22 4.43
N ILE A 170 -8.38 -6.52 5.40
CA ILE A 170 -9.13 -5.65 6.31
C ILE A 170 -9.84 -4.52 5.56
N ALA A 171 -9.18 -3.86 4.62
CA ALA A 171 -9.80 -2.84 3.79
C ALA A 171 -10.99 -3.40 3.00
N LEU A 172 -10.85 -4.58 2.38
CA LEU A 172 -11.93 -5.22 1.63
C LEU A 172 -13.09 -5.68 2.53
N ILE A 173 -12.82 -6.18 3.73
CA ILE A 173 -13.86 -6.51 4.71
C ILE A 173 -14.66 -5.27 5.08
N LEU A 174 -13.99 -4.17 5.42
CA LEU A 174 -14.66 -2.91 5.77
C LEU A 174 -15.51 -2.33 4.64
N LEU A 175 -15.12 -2.57 3.38
CA LEU A 175 -15.81 -2.05 2.20
C LEU A 175 -16.91 -2.98 1.66
N LEU A 176 -16.72 -4.29 1.67
CA LEU A 176 -17.55 -5.25 0.93
C LEU A 176 -18.29 -6.26 1.82
N ALA A 177 -17.79 -6.54 3.02
CA ALA A 177 -18.31 -7.59 3.89
C ALA A 177 -18.30 -7.15 5.36
N ASN A 178 -18.74 -5.91 5.59
CA ASN A 178 -18.53 -5.23 6.86
C ASN A 178 -19.49 -5.77 7.95
N PRO A 179 -18.96 -6.41 9.01
CA PRO A 179 -19.80 -7.00 10.06
C PRO A 179 -20.33 -5.96 11.06
N LEU A 180 -19.96 -4.69 10.93
CA LEU A 180 -20.32 -3.62 11.85
C LEU A 180 -21.60 -2.88 11.44
N ILE A 181 -22.14 -3.18 10.25
CA ILE A 181 -23.29 -2.49 9.66
C ILE A 181 -24.60 -3.16 10.08
#